data_AF-A0A9P1KIV7-F1
#
_entry.id   AF-A0A9P1KIV7-F1
#
_cell.length_a   1.000
_cell.length_b   1.000
_cell.length_c   1.000
_cell.angle_alpha   90.00
_cell.angle_beta   90.00
_cell.angle_gamma   90.00
#
_symmetry.space_group_name_H-M   'P 1'
#
loop_
_entity.id
_entity.type
_entity.pdbx_description
1 polymer ?
#
loop_
_entity_poly.entity_id
_entity_poly.type
_entity_poly.pdbx_seq_one_letter_code
_entity_poly.pdbx_strand_id
1 'polypeptide(L)'
;MNTYLNHLKSSNDLVTTYEAVRAGFVALALERNRRATPYVAEAQALQEAASQATYPADLLNIRGIDIGLLTAAGLSQKSLKYLMPEDKIDAINGLIKNFLEPAGANFVEELVFRFLLTRGDSLGGQCVTLGEY
;
A
#
# COMPACT_ATOMS: atom_id res chain seq x y z
N MET A 1 -16.71 -45.10 14.44
CA MET A 1 -17.74 -44.25 13.79
C MET A 1 -17.00 -43.10 13.12
N ASN A 2 -17.19 -42.89 11.82
CA ASN A 2 -16.44 -41.86 11.09
C ASN A 2 -17.13 -40.50 11.26
N THR A 3 -16.54 -39.63 12.07
CA THR A 3 -17.12 -38.33 12.49
C THR A 3 -17.48 -37.41 11.32
N TYR A 4 -16.73 -37.47 10.21
CA TYR A 4 -16.98 -36.62 9.03
C TYR A 4 -18.30 -36.96 8.31
N LEU A 5 -18.79 -38.20 8.42
CA LEU A 5 -20.06 -38.63 7.80
C LEU A 5 -21.28 -37.97 8.45
N ASN A 6 -21.11 -37.29 9.59
CA ASN A 6 -22.16 -36.47 10.19
C ASN A 6 -22.51 -35.25 9.32
N HIS A 7 -21.58 -34.77 8.48
CA HIS A 7 -21.72 -33.53 7.71
C HIS A 7 -21.34 -33.67 6.23
N LEU A 8 -20.69 -34.77 5.83
CA LEU A 8 -20.29 -35.04 4.44
C LEU A 8 -20.93 -36.35 3.96
N LYS A 9 -21.84 -36.25 3.00
CA LYS A 9 -22.56 -37.36 2.36
C LYS A 9 -22.01 -37.68 0.98
N SER A 10 -21.36 -36.72 0.34
CA SER A 10 -20.71 -36.87 -0.97
C SER A 10 -19.53 -35.91 -1.13
N SER A 11 -18.70 -36.12 -2.15
CA SER A 11 -17.62 -35.18 -2.49
C SER A 11 -18.12 -33.77 -2.81
N ASN A 12 -19.37 -33.63 -3.27
CA ASN A 12 -19.96 -32.33 -3.58
C ASN A 12 -20.20 -31.47 -2.34
N ASP A 13 -20.30 -32.08 -1.15
CA ASP A 13 -20.48 -31.34 0.10
C ASP A 13 -19.22 -30.56 0.52
N LEU A 14 -18.06 -30.85 -0.11
CA LEU A 14 -16.81 -30.11 0.06
C LEU A 14 -16.63 -28.98 -0.96
N VAL A 15 -17.51 -28.86 -1.95
CA VAL A 15 -17.41 -27.84 -3.00
C VAL A 15 -18.07 -26.55 -2.53
N THR A 16 -17.31 -25.47 -2.46
CA THR A 16 -17.83 -24.15 -2.12
C THR A 16 -18.88 -23.70 -3.14
N THR A 17 -20.06 -23.31 -2.66
CA THR A 17 -21.13 -22.83 -3.53
C THR A 17 -20.78 -21.47 -4.13
N TYR A 18 -21.40 -21.15 -5.27
CA TYR A 18 -21.26 -19.85 -5.90
C TYR A 18 -21.66 -18.71 -4.94
N GLU A 19 -22.74 -18.89 -4.18
CA GLU A 19 -23.23 -17.91 -3.21
C GLU A 19 -22.20 -17.63 -2.12
N ALA A 20 -21.53 -18.68 -1.63
CA ALA A 20 -20.48 -18.57 -0.63
C ALA A 20 -19.25 -17.84 -1.18
N VAL A 21 -18.81 -18.17 -2.41
CA VAL A 21 -17.71 -17.47 -3.09
C VAL A 21 -18.06 -15.99 -3.28
N ARG A 22 -19.25 -15.68 -3.81
CA ARG A 22 -19.71 -14.31 -4.03
C ARG A 22 -19.75 -13.51 -2.72
N ALA A 23 -20.32 -14.10 -1.66
CA ALA A 23 -20.39 -13.47 -0.35
C ALA A 23 -19.00 -13.17 0.21
N GLY A 24 -18.05 -14.11 0.06
CA GLY A 24 -16.66 -13.93 0.46
C GLY A 24 -15.99 -12.74 -0.24
N PHE A 25 -16.12 -12.63 -1.56
CA PHE A 25 -15.55 -11.49 -2.31
C PHE A 25 -16.13 -10.14 -1.88
N VAL A 26 -17.45 -10.06 -1.65
CA VAL A 26 -18.10 -8.83 -1.20
C VAL A 26 -17.61 -8.43 0.20
N ALA A 27 -17.55 -9.39 1.13
CA ALA A 27 -17.05 -9.15 2.48
C ALA A 27 -15.59 -8.67 2.47
N LEU A 28 -14.73 -9.31 1.67
CA LEU A 28 -13.33 -8.92 1.54
C LEU A 28 -13.17 -7.51 0.95
N ALA A 29 -13.98 -7.14 -0.05
CA ALA A 29 -13.95 -5.80 -0.63
C ALA A 29 -14.35 -4.71 0.39
N LEU A 30 -15.34 -4.98 1.24
CA LEU A 30 -15.75 -4.06 2.30
C LEU A 30 -14.64 -3.89 3.34
N GLU A 31 -14.02 -4.98 3.78
CA GLU A 31 -12.93 -4.93 4.74
C GLU A 31 -11.69 -4.23 4.17
N ARG A 32 -11.38 -4.44 2.89
CA ARG A 32 -10.29 -3.74 2.20
C ARG A 32 -10.50 -2.22 2.20
N ASN A 33 -11.72 -1.75 1.91
CA ASN A 33 -12.04 -0.33 1.97
C ASN A 33 -11.89 0.23 3.40
N ARG A 34 -12.38 -0.49 4.40
CA ARG A 34 -12.24 -0.10 5.81
C ARG A 34 -10.77 0.02 6.24
N ARG A 35 -9.92 -0.88 5.78
CA ARG A 35 -8.47 -0.86 6.06
C ARG A 35 -7.69 0.14 5.22
N ALA A 36 -8.24 0.60 4.10
CA ALA A 36 -7.61 1.63 3.27
C ALA A 36 -7.62 3.02 3.94
N THR A 37 -8.56 3.29 4.84
CA THR A 37 -8.73 4.60 5.50
C THR A 37 -7.44 5.18 6.11
N PRO A 38 -6.65 4.46 6.94
CA PRO A 38 -5.40 5.00 7.46
C PRO A 38 -4.37 5.34 6.37
N TYR A 39 -4.32 4.57 5.28
CA TYR A 39 -3.39 4.85 4.17
C TYR A 39 -3.77 6.11 3.41
N VAL A 40 -5.07 6.37 3.24
CA VAL A 40 -5.56 7.62 2.65
C VAL A 40 -5.23 8.81 3.56
N ALA A 41 -5.42 8.67 4.87
CA ALA A 41 -5.06 9.71 5.83
C ALA A 41 -3.55 10.01 5.84
N GLU A 42 -2.69 8.98 5.77
CA GLU A 42 -1.24 9.17 5.63
C GLU A 42 -0.87 9.90 4.34
N ALA A 43 -1.55 9.59 3.23
CA ALA A 43 -1.33 10.26 1.95
C ALA A 43 -1.74 11.74 1.98
N GLN A 44 -2.86 12.06 2.64
CA GLN A 44 -3.31 13.44 2.86
C GLN A 44 -2.31 14.22 3.72
N ALA A 45 -1.84 13.64 4.83
CA ALA A 45 -0.82 14.26 5.67
C ALA A 45 0.50 14.50 4.91
N LEU A 46 0.92 13.54 4.07
CA LEU A 46 2.08 13.71 3.19
C LEU A 46 1.86 14.85 2.18
N GLN A 47 0.67 14.92 1.59
CA GLN A 47 0.31 15.98 0.64
C GLN A 47 0.38 17.36 1.30
N GLU A 48 -0.22 17.52 2.47
CA GLU A 48 -0.21 18.80 3.22
C GLU A 48 1.21 19.25 3.56
N ALA A 49 2.05 18.32 4.02
CA ALA A 49 3.44 18.60 4.33
C ALA A 49 4.25 18.95 3.06
N ALA A 50 4.14 18.14 2.01
CA ALA A 50 4.84 18.33 0.74
C ALA A 50 4.42 19.62 0.01
N SER A 51 3.19 20.09 0.23
CA SER A 51 2.68 21.34 -0.36
C SER A 51 3.41 22.60 0.14
N GLN A 52 4.25 22.49 1.18
CA GLN A 52 5.12 23.58 1.63
C GLN A 52 6.37 23.74 0.76
N ALA A 53 6.71 22.74 -0.07
CA ALA A 53 7.83 22.80 -0.99
C ALA A 53 7.48 23.65 -2.22
N THR A 54 8.41 24.51 -2.65
CA THR A 54 8.24 25.27 -3.91
C THR A 54 8.77 24.44 -5.09
N TYR A 55 9.85 23.69 -4.86
CA TYR A 55 10.49 22.83 -5.83
C TYR A 55 10.64 21.40 -5.29
N PRO A 56 10.72 20.37 -6.15
CA PRO A 56 10.89 18.98 -5.72
C PRO A 56 12.09 18.77 -4.77
N ALA A 57 13.20 19.46 -4.98
CA ALA A 57 14.37 19.39 -4.12
C ALA A 57 14.11 19.92 -2.68
N ASP A 58 13.15 20.82 -2.50
CA ASP A 58 12.81 21.37 -1.19
C ASP A 58 12.20 20.32 -0.26
N LEU A 59 11.65 19.23 -0.82
CA LEU A 59 11.11 18.10 -0.04
C LEU A 59 12.17 17.52 0.92
N LEU A 60 13.46 17.57 0.56
CA LEU A 60 14.55 17.09 1.41
C LEU A 60 14.74 17.92 2.69
N ASN A 61 14.20 19.14 2.73
CA ASN A 61 14.29 20.03 3.89
C ASN A 61 13.11 19.88 4.85
N ILE A 62 12.07 19.14 4.45
CA ILE A 62 10.85 18.96 5.25
C ILE A 62 11.05 17.77 6.19
N ARG A 63 11.13 18.06 7.49
CA ARG A 63 11.29 17.01 8.51
C ARG A 63 10.02 16.17 8.64
N GLY A 64 10.20 14.86 8.78
CA GLY A 64 9.12 13.93 9.08
C GLY A 64 8.40 13.34 7.86
N ILE A 65 8.78 13.72 6.63
CA ILE A 65 8.25 13.11 5.41
C ILE A 65 9.19 12.05 4.80
N ASP A 66 10.34 11.76 5.43
CA ASP A 66 11.36 10.83 4.90
C ASP A 66 10.79 9.46 4.54
N ILE A 67 9.95 8.90 5.42
CA ILE A 67 9.28 7.61 5.16
C ILE A 67 8.28 7.73 4.02
N GLY A 68 7.61 8.87 3.88
CA GLY A 68 6.72 9.15 2.75
C GLY A 68 7.47 9.18 1.42
N LEU A 69 8.62 9.88 1.38
CA LEU A 69 9.51 9.93 0.22
C LEU A 69 10.07 8.56 -0.14
N LEU A 70 10.54 7.79 0.85
CA LEU A 70 11.03 6.43 0.63
C LEU A 70 9.93 5.49 0.12
N THR A 71 8.72 5.61 0.67
CA THR A 71 7.57 4.83 0.21
C THR A 71 7.24 5.19 -1.25
N ALA A 72 7.19 6.48 -1.59
CA ALA A 72 6.95 6.93 -2.96
C ALA A 72 8.07 6.56 -3.94
N ALA A 73 9.29 6.38 -3.44
CA ALA A 73 10.42 5.83 -4.21
C ALA A 73 10.27 4.31 -4.46
N GLY A 74 9.18 3.69 -4.02
CA GLY A 74 8.89 2.27 -4.22
C GLY A 74 9.48 1.36 -3.14
N LEU A 75 9.99 1.91 -2.04
CA LEU A 75 10.57 1.10 -0.97
C LEU A 75 9.51 0.71 0.06
N SER A 76 9.34 -0.60 0.26
CA SER A 76 8.47 -1.14 1.30
C SER A 76 9.17 -1.11 2.66
N GLN A 77 8.37 -1.19 3.73
CA GLN A 77 8.86 -1.46 5.09
C GLN A 77 9.80 -2.68 5.16
N LYS A 78 9.56 -3.70 4.32
CA LYS A 78 10.40 -4.90 4.26
C LYS A 78 11.76 -4.60 3.63
N SER A 79 11.80 -3.86 2.52
CA SER A 79 13.06 -3.53 1.83
C SER A 79 13.93 -2.58 2.64
N LEU A 80 13.33 -1.63 3.37
CA LEU A 80 14.05 -0.65 4.20
C LEU A 80 14.98 -1.25 5.27
N LYS A 81 14.74 -2.51 5.68
CA LYS A 81 15.57 -3.26 6.63
C LYS A 81 16.89 -3.73 6.04
N TYR A 82 17.00 -3.80 4.73
CA TYR A 82 18.17 -4.30 4.00
C TYR A 82 19.00 -3.19 3.37
N LEU A 83 18.57 -1.93 3.48
CA LEU A 83 19.18 -0.79 2.81
C LEU A 83 19.98 0.06 3.79
N MET A 84 21.18 0.44 3.37
CA MET A 84 22.02 1.38 4.08
C MET A 84 21.45 2.81 3.95
N PRO A 85 21.88 3.76 4.81
CA PRO A 85 21.44 5.15 4.71
C PRO A 85 21.68 5.78 3.33
N GLU A 86 22.80 5.47 2.69
CA GLU A 86 23.16 5.92 1.35
C GLU A 86 22.17 5.44 0.28
N ASP A 87 21.77 4.16 0.30
CA ASP A 87 20.80 3.61 -0.65
C ASP A 87 19.44 4.31 -0.54
N LYS A 88 19.06 4.70 0.69
CA LYS A 88 17.80 5.43 0.96
C LYS A 88 17.85 6.83 0.38
N ILE A 89 18.99 7.53 0.52
CA ILE A 89 19.20 8.84 -0.07
C ILE A 89 19.16 8.75 -1.60
N ASP A 90 19.84 7.76 -2.18
CA ASP A 90 19.86 7.55 -3.62
C ASP A 90 18.48 7.22 -4.19
N ALA A 91 17.67 6.45 -3.47
CA ALA A 91 16.29 6.17 -3.86
C ALA A 91 15.42 7.45 -3.88
N ILE A 92 15.54 8.32 -2.86
CA ILE A 92 14.82 9.59 -2.83
C ILE A 92 15.29 10.52 -3.95
N ASN A 93 16.60 10.62 -4.18
CA ASN A 93 17.16 11.43 -5.27
C ASN A 93 16.70 10.90 -6.64
N GLY A 94 16.65 9.59 -6.81
CA GLY A 94 16.11 8.94 -8.01
C GLY A 94 14.62 9.24 -8.22
N LEU A 95 13.82 9.25 -7.14
CA LEU A 95 12.42 9.66 -7.20
C LEU A 95 12.28 11.11 -7.67
N ILE A 96 13.03 12.02 -7.03
CA ILE A 96 12.99 13.45 -7.31
C ILE A 96 13.36 13.70 -8.77
N LYS A 97 14.54 13.25 -9.19
CA LYS A 97 15.10 13.55 -10.52
C LYS A 97 14.29 12.94 -11.66
N ASN A 98 13.83 11.71 -11.50
CA ASN A 98 13.24 10.97 -12.62
C ASN A 98 11.72 11.15 -12.74
N PHE A 99 11.06 11.65 -11.68
CA PHE A 99 9.60 11.71 -11.66
C PHE A 99 9.05 13.04 -11.13
N LEU A 100 9.54 13.52 -9.99
CA LEU A 100 9.00 14.75 -9.38
C LEU A 100 9.42 16.01 -10.14
N GLU A 101 10.68 16.10 -10.57
CA GLU A 101 11.18 17.18 -11.44
C GLU A 101 10.45 17.21 -12.80
N PRO A 102 10.32 16.08 -13.54
CA PRO A 102 9.53 16.04 -14.77
C PRO A 102 8.05 16.38 -14.60
N ALA A 103 7.46 16.13 -13.42
CA ALA A 103 6.06 16.47 -13.13
C ALA A 103 5.81 17.98 -12.97
N GLY A 104 6.87 18.80 -12.81
CA GLY A 104 6.77 20.25 -12.75
C GLY A 104 5.83 20.72 -11.64
N ALA A 105 4.83 21.53 -11.98
CA ALA A 105 3.87 22.08 -11.01
C ALA A 105 3.04 21.01 -10.28
N ASN A 106 2.94 19.80 -10.83
CA ASN A 106 2.14 18.70 -10.26
C ASN A 106 2.99 17.73 -9.43
N PHE A 107 4.23 18.08 -9.06
CA PHE A 107 5.13 17.16 -8.38
C PHE A 107 4.59 16.62 -7.04
N VAL A 108 3.79 17.41 -6.32
CA VAL A 108 3.14 16.98 -5.07
C VAL A 108 2.10 15.89 -5.36
N GLU A 109 1.32 16.03 -6.42
CA GLU A 109 0.35 15.02 -6.84
C GLU A 109 1.06 13.73 -7.28
N GLU A 110 2.12 13.85 -8.08
CA GLU A 110 2.97 12.72 -8.50
C GLU A 110 3.55 11.96 -7.30
N LEU A 111 4.03 12.69 -6.28
CA LEU A 111 4.52 12.12 -5.03
C LEU A 111 3.44 11.30 -4.32
N VAL A 112 2.24 11.88 -4.17
CA VAL A 112 1.10 11.24 -3.47
C VAL A 112 0.62 10.00 -4.23
N PHE A 113 0.54 10.06 -5.56
CA PHE A 113 0.14 8.91 -6.38
C PHE A 113 1.12 7.75 -6.25
N ARG A 114 2.42 8.02 -6.29
CA ARG A 114 3.44 6.99 -6.09
C ARG A 114 3.40 6.41 -4.69
N PHE A 115 3.24 7.26 -3.68
CA PHE A 115 3.05 6.81 -2.29
C PHE A 115 1.87 5.83 -2.18
N LEU A 116 0.70 6.22 -2.71
CA LEU A 116 -0.51 5.40 -2.67
C LEU A 116 -0.35 4.10 -3.45
N LEU A 117 0.35 4.12 -4.60
CA LEU A 117 0.62 2.93 -5.39
C LEU A 117 1.41 1.88 -4.60
N THR A 118 2.47 2.30 -3.91
CA THR A 118 3.27 1.40 -3.05
C THR A 118 2.51 0.95 -1.80
N ARG A 119 1.67 1.82 -1.20
CA ARG A 119 0.79 1.42 -0.09
C ARG A 119 -0.32 0.47 -0.52
N GLY A 120 -0.77 0.55 -1.77
CA GLY A 120 -1.72 -0.38 -2.36
C GLY A 120 -1.25 -1.84 -2.32
N ASP A 121 0.04 -2.07 -2.57
CA ASP A 121 0.67 -3.39 -2.43
C ASP A 121 0.72 -3.86 -0.97
N SER A 122 1.07 -2.95 -0.05
CA SER A 122 1.07 -3.25 1.40
C SER A 122 -0.32 -3.64 1.92
N LEU A 123 -1.37 -2.94 1.48
CA LEU A 123 -2.75 -3.27 1.81
C LEU A 123 -3.18 -4.61 1.18
N GLY A 124 -2.74 -4.88 -0.06
CA GLY A 124 -2.95 -6.14 -0.75
C GLY A 124 -2.39 -7.32 0.03
N GLY A 125 -1.13 -7.24 0.44
CA GLY A 125 -0.48 -8.27 1.26
C GLY A 125 -1.22 -8.55 2.57
N GLN A 126 -1.71 -7.51 3.26
CA GLN A 126 -2.52 -7.70 4.47
C GLN A 126 -3.87 -8.38 4.20
N CYS A 127 -4.54 -8.03 3.11
CA CYS A 127 -5.82 -8.64 2.76
C CYS A 127 -5.69 -10.13 2.41
N VAL A 128 -4.58 -10.54 1.79
CA VAL A 128 -4.29 -11.97 1.54
C VAL A 128 -4.19 -12.72 2.86
N THR A 129 -3.38 -12.24 3.81
CA THR A 129 -3.24 -12.88 5.13
C THR A 129 -4.55 -12.95 5.92
N LEU A 130 -5.47 -11.99 5.73
CA LEU A 130 -6.77 -12.02 6.39
C LEU A 130 -7.75 -13.01 5.78
N GLY A 131 -7.67 -13.25 4.48
CA GLY A 131 -8.48 -14.27 3.80
C GLY A 131 -8.07 -15.71 4.14
N GLU A 132 -6.98 -15.88 4.89
CA GLU A 132 -6.51 -17.17 5.42
C GLU A 132 -7.14 -17.54 6.78
N TYR A 133 -7.87 -16.60 7.42
CA TYR A 133 -8.58 -16.79 8.70
C TYR A 133 -10.11 -16.70 8.52
#